data_AF-A0A370R1G6-F1
#
_entry.id   AF-A0A370R1G6-F1
#
_cell.length_a   1.000
_cell.length_b   1.000
_cell.length_c   1.000
_cell.angle_alpha   90.00
_cell.angle_beta   90.00
_cell.angle_gamma   90.00
#
_symmetry.space_group_name_H-M   'P 1'
#
loop_
_entity.id
_entity.type
_entity.pdbx_description
1 polymer ?
#
loop_
_entity_poly.entity_id
_entity_poly.type
_entity_poly.pdbx_seq_one_letter_code
_entity_poly.pdbx_strand_id
1 'polypeptide(L)'
;MKRTKNINHAAFRKSLRPAHLAIAISAVFMLSACEKADETVSLYQNADDCSRANPSMSEQCKTTYENALKEAERTAPKYASREDCVAEFGEGQCTQSPAQAGMAPNNAEAQQSGSFWMPLMAGYMMGRMMSGGAYAQQPLFTSKSAASPARGKFVDASGKSFGSANSYGRTMTVPKTDMAPKPATTNTITRGGFGQSVAKQATMQRSSATSSSRSSSSSRSFGG
;
A
#
# COMPACT_ATOMS: atom_id res chain seq x y z
N MET A 1 -24.80 -74.80 -3.76
CA MET A 1 -24.67 -73.35 -3.50
C MET A 1 -26.01 -72.82 -3.00
N LYS A 2 -26.15 -72.54 -1.69
CA LYS A 2 -27.42 -72.08 -1.09
C LYS A 2 -27.52 -70.56 -1.21
N ARG A 3 -28.42 -70.05 -2.07
CA ARG A 3 -28.79 -68.62 -2.15
C ARG A 3 -29.83 -68.31 -1.07
N THR A 4 -29.50 -67.47 -0.12
CA THR A 4 -30.44 -66.94 0.88
C THR A 4 -31.39 -65.91 0.23
N LYS A 5 -32.69 -66.02 0.50
CA LYS A 5 -33.79 -65.28 -0.15
C LYS A 5 -34.32 -64.08 0.66
N ASN A 6 -33.62 -63.62 1.71
CA ASN A 6 -34.02 -62.44 2.47
C ASN A 6 -32.81 -61.56 2.77
N ILE A 7 -32.81 -60.34 2.22
CA ILE A 7 -31.82 -59.31 2.49
C ILE A 7 -32.49 -58.30 3.42
N ASN A 8 -31.90 -58.05 4.59
CA ASN A 8 -32.43 -57.07 5.53
C ASN A 8 -31.94 -55.65 5.13
N HIS A 9 -32.73 -54.96 4.32
CA HIS A 9 -32.40 -53.63 3.78
C HIS A 9 -32.25 -52.53 4.86
N ALA A 10 -32.78 -52.76 6.07
CA ALA A 10 -32.69 -51.77 7.15
C ALA A 10 -31.27 -51.62 7.73
N ALA A 11 -30.41 -52.64 7.60
CA ALA A 11 -29.03 -52.62 8.10
C ALA A 11 -28.08 -51.77 7.23
N PHE A 12 -28.47 -51.40 6.01
CA PHE A 12 -27.63 -50.66 5.06
C PHE A 12 -27.96 -49.16 4.95
N ARG A 13 -28.95 -48.67 5.70
CA ARG A 13 -29.21 -47.23 5.77
C ARG A 13 -28.30 -46.59 6.81
N LYS A 14 -27.39 -45.72 6.38
CA LYS A 14 -26.63 -44.81 7.24
C LYS A 14 -27.62 -43.97 8.06
N SER A 15 -27.84 -44.35 9.31
CA SER A 15 -28.58 -43.54 10.27
C SER A 15 -27.70 -42.38 10.72
N LEU A 16 -28.00 -41.17 10.26
CA LEU A 16 -27.46 -39.94 10.85
C LEU A 16 -28.07 -39.80 12.26
N ARG A 17 -27.29 -40.17 13.28
CA ARG A 17 -27.61 -39.86 14.67
C ARG A 17 -27.33 -38.37 14.89
N PRO A 18 -28.29 -37.55 15.37
CA PRO A 18 -27.98 -36.18 15.77
C PRO A 18 -27.19 -36.24 17.08
N ALA A 19 -25.87 -36.17 16.97
CA ALA A 19 -25.02 -35.87 18.12
C ALA A 19 -25.30 -34.42 18.54
N HIS A 20 -25.47 -34.22 19.83
CA HIS A 20 -25.83 -32.98 20.50
C HIS A 20 -25.10 -31.76 19.92
N LEU A 21 -25.86 -30.80 19.40
CA LEU A 21 -25.36 -29.49 19.00
C LEU A 21 -24.98 -28.73 20.28
N ALA A 22 -23.70 -28.75 20.65
CA ALA A 22 -23.16 -27.78 21.57
C ALA A 22 -23.16 -26.43 20.86
N ILE A 23 -24.00 -25.51 21.32
CA ILE A 23 -23.98 -24.10 20.90
C ILE A 23 -22.67 -23.50 21.45
N ALA A 24 -21.60 -23.61 20.67
CA ALA A 24 -20.43 -22.79 20.86
C ALA A 24 -20.79 -21.39 20.36
N ILE A 25 -20.88 -20.43 21.29
CA ILE A 25 -20.93 -19.00 20.99
C ILE A 25 -19.58 -18.64 20.37
N SER A 26 -19.41 -18.92 19.08
CA SER A 26 -18.31 -18.39 18.30
C SER A 26 -18.62 -16.91 18.11
N ALA A 27 -17.76 -16.06 18.70
CA ALA A 27 -17.78 -14.62 18.52
C ALA A 27 -18.09 -14.28 17.06
N VAL A 28 -19.07 -13.41 16.87
CA VAL A 28 -19.32 -12.72 15.59
C VAL A 28 -18.06 -11.93 15.28
N PHE A 29 -17.09 -12.59 14.65
CA PHE A 29 -16.04 -11.88 13.94
C PHE A 29 -16.75 -11.20 12.79
N MET A 30 -16.87 -9.88 12.97
CA MET A 30 -17.24 -8.90 11.97
C MET A 30 -16.88 -9.38 10.58
N LEU A 31 -17.91 -9.66 9.79
CA LEU A 31 -17.80 -9.79 8.35
C LEU A 31 -17.43 -8.40 7.79
N SER A 32 -16.17 -7.98 7.92
CA SER A 32 -15.62 -6.90 7.10
C SER A 32 -15.29 -7.43 5.70
N ALA A 33 -16.28 -8.06 5.07
CA ALA A 33 -16.26 -8.37 3.67
C ALA A 33 -16.83 -7.15 2.91
N CYS A 34 -15.91 -6.37 2.36
CA CYS A 34 -16.06 -5.77 1.04
C CYS A 34 -17.15 -4.70 0.87
N GLU A 35 -17.06 -3.59 1.61
CA GLU A 35 -17.37 -2.32 0.95
C GLU A 35 -16.11 -1.93 0.17
N LYS A 36 -16.15 -2.08 -1.16
CA LYS A 36 -15.11 -1.55 -2.05
C LYS A 36 -15.16 -0.04 -1.98
N ALA A 37 -14.57 0.51 -0.93
CA ALA A 37 -14.27 1.92 -0.81
C ALA A 37 -13.01 2.19 -1.62
N ASP A 38 -13.15 1.94 -2.91
CA ASP A 38 -12.14 2.09 -3.94
C ASP A 38 -12.22 3.53 -4.42
N GLU A 39 -11.17 4.31 -4.16
CA GLU A 39 -11.06 5.69 -4.61
C GLU A 39 -10.37 5.77 -5.96
N THR A 40 -10.99 6.53 -6.84
CA THR A 40 -10.44 6.86 -8.15
C THR A 40 -9.46 8.02 -7.97
N VAL A 41 -8.17 7.76 -8.15
CA VAL A 41 -7.11 8.75 -7.98
C VAL A 41 -6.43 9.04 -9.31
N SER A 42 -6.07 10.30 -9.53
CA SER A 42 -5.31 10.73 -10.71
C SER A 42 -3.91 11.14 -10.29
N LEU A 43 -2.92 10.76 -11.10
CA LEU A 43 -1.51 11.02 -10.82
C LEU A 43 -1.06 12.26 -11.59
N TYR A 44 -0.51 13.24 -10.89
CA TYR A 44 0.01 14.46 -11.48
C TYR A 44 1.44 14.70 -11.03
N GLN A 45 2.24 15.32 -11.90
CA GLN A 45 3.61 15.69 -11.54
C GLN A 45 3.63 16.94 -10.65
N ASN A 46 2.77 17.91 -10.95
CA ASN A 46 2.71 19.22 -10.30
C ASN A 46 1.31 19.85 -10.47
N ALA A 47 1.09 21.00 -9.82
CA ALA A 47 -0.17 21.73 -9.87
C ALA A 47 -0.54 22.19 -11.30
N ASP A 48 0.43 22.53 -12.14
CA ASP A 48 0.18 22.96 -13.52
C ASP A 48 -0.33 21.81 -14.38
N ASP A 49 0.26 20.63 -14.24
CA ASP A 49 -0.17 19.42 -14.92
C ASP A 49 -1.61 19.04 -14.54
N CYS A 50 -1.92 19.12 -13.25
CA CYS A 50 -3.28 18.94 -12.75
C CYS A 50 -4.24 20.00 -13.32
N SER A 51 -3.83 21.27 -13.37
CA SER A 51 -4.66 22.37 -13.87
C SER A 51 -4.91 22.26 -15.38
N ARG A 52 -3.94 21.75 -16.15
CA ARG A 52 -4.13 21.46 -17.58
C ARG A 52 -5.11 20.32 -17.80
N ALA A 53 -5.04 19.28 -16.99
CA ALA A 53 -5.97 18.15 -17.05
C ALA A 53 -7.37 18.51 -16.50
N ASN A 54 -7.45 19.47 -15.58
CA ASN A 54 -8.69 19.91 -14.91
C ASN A 54 -8.77 21.45 -14.86
N PRO A 55 -9.05 22.12 -16.00
CA PRO A 55 -9.09 23.58 -16.05
C PRO A 55 -10.09 24.21 -15.07
N SER A 56 -11.20 23.50 -14.78
CA SER A 56 -12.24 23.92 -13.85
C SER A 56 -11.85 23.81 -12.36
N MET A 57 -10.74 23.12 -12.03
CA MET A 57 -10.34 22.85 -10.65
C MET A 57 -8.89 23.29 -10.36
N SER A 58 -8.39 24.29 -11.10
CA SER A 58 -7.01 24.78 -11.01
C SER A 58 -6.60 25.25 -9.61
N GLU A 59 -7.48 25.92 -8.87
CA GLU A 59 -7.23 26.32 -7.48
C GLU A 59 -7.07 25.11 -6.56
N GLN A 60 -7.91 24.09 -6.75
CA GLN A 60 -7.84 22.85 -5.97
C GLN A 60 -6.57 22.06 -6.30
N CYS A 61 -6.13 22.08 -7.56
CA CYS A 61 -4.84 21.52 -7.98
C CYS A 61 -3.66 22.16 -7.25
N LYS A 62 -3.67 23.48 -7.03
CA LYS A 62 -2.62 24.18 -6.27
C LYS A 62 -2.67 23.79 -4.78
N THR A 63 -3.84 23.86 -4.16
CA THR A 63 -4.02 23.54 -2.73
C THR A 63 -3.64 22.10 -2.41
N THR A 64 -4.08 21.14 -3.24
CA THR A 64 -3.73 19.72 -3.06
C THR A 64 -2.25 19.45 -3.27
N TYR A 65 -1.62 20.14 -4.23
CA TYR A 65 -0.17 20.04 -4.44
C TYR A 65 0.61 20.57 -3.23
N GLU A 66 0.23 21.73 -2.68
CA GLU A 66 0.85 22.28 -1.47
C GLU A 66 0.67 21.36 -0.25
N ASN A 67 -0.53 20.78 -0.08
CA ASN A 67 -0.78 19.80 0.97
C ASN A 67 0.05 18.53 0.75
N ALA A 68 0.23 18.09 -0.50
CA ALA A 68 1.06 16.95 -0.82
C ALA A 68 2.54 17.23 -0.53
N LEU A 69 3.03 18.46 -0.74
CA LEU A 69 4.38 18.86 -0.35
C LEU A 69 4.58 18.81 1.17
N LYS A 70 3.63 19.35 1.95
CA LYS A 70 3.68 19.27 3.41
C LYS A 70 3.65 17.83 3.91
N GLU A 71 2.83 16.99 3.29
CA GLU A 71 2.77 15.56 3.60
C GLU A 71 4.06 14.85 3.17
N ALA A 72 4.68 15.24 2.05
CA ALA A 72 5.98 14.74 1.63
C ALA A 72 7.06 15.07 2.65
N GLU A 73 7.14 16.30 3.15
CA GLU A 73 8.09 16.68 4.20
C GLU A 73 7.94 15.84 5.48
N ARG A 74 6.70 15.45 5.79
CA ARG A 74 6.38 14.68 6.99
C ARG A 74 6.61 13.17 6.82
N THR A 75 6.41 12.65 5.62
CA THR A 75 6.37 11.19 5.34
C THR A 75 7.50 10.71 4.42
N ALA A 76 8.30 11.61 3.85
CA ALA A 76 9.38 11.22 2.96
C ALA A 76 10.44 10.37 3.68
N PRO A 77 11.09 9.43 2.97
CA PRO A 77 12.26 8.73 3.49
C PRO A 77 13.35 9.70 3.93
N LYS A 78 13.79 9.61 5.19
CA LYS A 78 14.85 10.48 5.74
C LYS A 78 16.20 9.77 5.63
N TYR A 79 17.21 10.43 5.10
CA TYR A 79 18.58 9.93 4.98
C TYR A 79 19.52 10.76 5.84
N ALA A 80 20.53 10.10 6.40
CA ALA A 80 21.57 10.78 7.18
C ALA A 80 22.55 11.55 6.27
N SER A 81 22.85 11.02 5.09
CA SER A 81 23.80 11.60 4.14
C SER A 81 23.14 11.97 2.80
N ARG A 82 23.72 12.92 2.09
CA ARG A 82 23.27 13.29 0.74
C ARG A 82 23.51 12.14 -0.22
N GLU A 83 24.64 11.48 -0.05
CA GLU A 83 25.16 10.41 -0.88
C GLU A 83 24.20 9.22 -0.88
N ASP A 84 23.65 8.86 0.28
CA ASP A 84 22.67 7.77 0.39
C ASP A 84 21.36 8.11 -0.33
N CYS A 85 20.90 9.36 -0.20
CA CYS A 85 19.71 9.82 -0.90
C CYS A 85 19.95 9.85 -2.42
N VAL A 86 21.06 10.42 -2.87
CA VAL A 86 21.42 10.53 -4.30
C VAL A 86 21.63 9.14 -4.91
N ALA A 87 22.20 8.20 -4.16
CA ALA A 87 22.35 6.82 -4.64
C ALA A 87 20.99 6.14 -4.87
N GLU A 88 19.95 6.49 -4.10
CA GLU A 88 18.61 5.91 -4.25
C GLU A 88 17.75 6.68 -5.27
N PHE A 89 17.64 8.00 -5.13
CA PHE A 89 16.72 8.86 -5.89
C PHE A 89 17.39 9.58 -7.07
N GLY A 90 18.71 9.61 -7.11
CA GLY A 90 19.52 10.26 -8.14
C GLY A 90 19.92 11.70 -7.83
N GLU A 91 20.83 12.23 -8.65
CA GLU A 91 21.31 13.60 -8.50
C GLU A 91 20.18 14.63 -8.69
N GLY A 92 20.20 15.67 -7.86
CA GLY A 92 19.21 16.76 -7.89
C GLY A 92 17.80 16.35 -7.40
N GLN A 93 17.62 15.13 -6.88
CA GLN A 93 16.36 14.67 -6.32
C GLN A 93 16.38 14.60 -4.79
N CYS A 94 17.36 15.22 -4.15
CA CYS A 94 17.55 15.20 -2.71
C CYS A 94 17.68 16.63 -2.19
N THR A 95 16.83 16.97 -1.23
CA THR A 95 16.86 18.26 -0.53
C THR A 95 17.21 18.04 0.94
N GLN A 96 17.85 19.03 1.53
CA GLN A 96 18.15 19.02 2.95
C GLN A 96 16.94 19.59 3.71
N SER A 97 16.34 18.78 4.58
CA SER A 97 15.31 19.25 5.50
C SER A 97 15.94 20.15 6.55
N PRO A 98 15.34 21.30 6.88
CA PRO A 98 15.69 22.00 8.11
C PRO A 98 15.46 21.03 9.28
N ALA A 99 16.35 21.08 10.28
CA ALA A 99 16.23 20.27 11.48
C ALA A 99 14.89 20.58 12.17
N GLN A 100 13.89 19.71 11.97
CA GLN A 100 12.58 19.87 12.60
C GLN A 100 12.74 19.61 14.11
N ALA A 101 12.70 20.69 14.88
CA ALA A 101 12.59 20.67 16.33
C ALA A 101 11.25 20.03 16.73
N GLY A 102 11.22 18.72 16.98
CA GLY A 102 10.00 18.05 17.42
C GLY A 102 9.98 16.52 17.38
N MET A 103 10.95 15.86 16.75
CA MET A 103 11.02 14.40 16.76
C MET A 103 11.95 13.93 17.89
N ALA A 104 11.38 13.46 19.00
CA ALA A 104 12.11 12.87 20.11
C ALA A 104 12.83 11.58 19.66
N PRO A 105 14.13 11.40 19.99
CA PRO A 105 14.90 10.24 19.57
C PRO A 105 14.59 9.05 20.47
N ASN A 106 13.76 8.13 19.98
CA ASN A 106 13.67 6.78 20.56
C ASN A 106 14.38 5.80 19.62
N ASN A 107 15.70 5.90 19.55
CA ASN A 107 16.65 4.78 19.42
C ASN A 107 18.08 5.35 19.38
N ALA A 108 18.90 4.81 20.26
CA ALA A 108 20.22 5.29 20.61
C ALA A 108 21.26 4.95 19.54
N GLU A 109 21.75 5.97 18.85
CA GLU A 109 23.14 6.13 18.42
C GLU A 109 23.32 7.61 18.07
N ALA A 110 23.82 8.36 19.07
CA ALA A 110 24.10 9.77 18.93
C ALA A 110 25.21 10.01 17.90
N GLN A 111 24.95 10.83 16.88
CA GLN A 111 25.83 11.97 16.62
C GLN A 111 25.18 12.98 15.67
N GLN A 112 25.19 14.23 16.12
CA GLN A 112 24.91 15.46 15.39
C GLN A 112 23.43 15.80 15.20
N SER A 113 23.08 16.97 15.74
CA SER A 113 21.95 17.83 15.41
C SER A 113 21.91 18.16 13.91
N GLY A 114 21.69 17.14 13.07
CA GLY A 114 21.96 17.14 11.65
C GLY A 114 20.67 17.20 10.83
N SER A 115 20.61 18.18 9.96
CA SER A 115 19.66 18.28 8.87
C SER A 115 19.64 17.00 8.02
N PHE A 116 18.48 16.35 7.92
CA PHE A 116 18.29 15.12 7.16
C PHE A 116 18.14 15.39 5.67
N TRP A 117 18.56 14.45 4.83
CA TRP A 117 18.32 14.50 3.39
C TRP A 117 17.04 13.76 3.05
N MET A 118 16.15 14.38 2.29
CA MET A 118 14.88 13.80 1.87
C MET A 118 14.76 13.87 0.36
N PRO A 119 14.14 12.87 -0.27
CA PRO A 119 13.88 12.91 -1.69
C PRO A 119 12.82 13.96 -2.03
N LEU A 120 12.97 14.59 -3.19
CA LEU A 120 11.93 15.42 -3.78
C LEU A 120 10.74 14.55 -4.17
N MET A 121 9.54 15.12 -4.02
CA MET A 121 8.31 14.51 -4.49
C MET A 121 8.34 14.43 -6.02
N ALA A 122 8.17 13.23 -6.58
CA ALA A 122 8.20 13.00 -8.03
C ALA A 122 6.82 13.20 -8.70
N GLY A 123 5.78 13.29 -7.87
CA GLY A 123 4.40 13.55 -8.25
C GLY A 123 3.49 13.35 -7.04
N TYR A 124 2.20 13.54 -7.22
CA TYR A 124 1.21 13.30 -6.18
C TYR A 124 -0.02 12.60 -6.77
N MET A 125 -0.68 11.82 -5.93
CA MET A 125 -2.00 11.30 -6.23
C MET A 125 -3.03 12.28 -5.69
N MET A 126 -4.01 12.61 -6.53
CA MET A 126 -5.21 13.32 -6.13
C MET A 126 -6.40 12.37 -6.19
N GLY A 127 -6.99 12.07 -5.03
CA GLY A 127 -8.25 11.34 -4.94
C GLY A 127 -9.43 12.19 -5.36
N ARG A 128 -10.41 11.59 -6.04
CA ARG A 128 -11.67 12.26 -6.35
C ARG A 128 -12.46 12.47 -5.06
N MET A 129 -12.84 13.72 -4.79
CA MET A 129 -13.69 14.11 -3.66
C MET A 129 -15.02 13.33 -3.69
N MET A 130 -15.14 12.29 -2.86
CA MET A 130 -16.34 11.48 -2.71
C MET A 130 -16.72 11.38 -1.22
N SER A 131 -17.05 12.52 -0.61
CA SER A 131 -17.99 12.69 0.52
C SER A 131 -17.83 14.07 1.22
N GLY A 132 -17.85 15.18 0.48
CA GLY A 132 -17.91 16.52 1.10
C GLY A 132 -16.71 16.94 1.96
N GLY A 133 -15.59 16.20 1.93
CA GLY A 133 -14.36 16.48 2.67
C GLY A 133 -13.20 16.95 1.79
N ALA A 134 -12.07 17.28 2.41
CA ALA A 134 -10.85 17.66 1.71
C ALA A 134 -10.38 16.55 0.75
N TYR A 135 -9.82 16.94 -0.39
CA TYR A 135 -9.21 16.02 -1.36
C TYR A 135 -8.15 15.16 -0.68
N ALA A 136 -8.23 13.83 -0.86
CA ALA A 136 -7.16 12.97 -0.40
C ALA A 136 -5.94 13.17 -1.31
N GLN A 137 -4.79 13.49 -0.72
CA GLN A 137 -3.54 13.61 -1.44
C GLN A 137 -2.46 12.72 -0.83
N GLN A 138 -1.66 12.10 -1.69
CA GLN A 138 -0.52 11.28 -1.28
C GLN A 138 0.70 11.65 -2.12
N PRO A 139 1.84 11.99 -1.49
CA PRO A 139 3.07 12.21 -2.22
C PRO A 139 3.60 10.90 -2.78
N LEU A 140 4.07 10.96 -4.02
CA LEU A 140 4.71 9.85 -4.71
C LEU A 140 6.19 10.16 -4.89
N PHE A 141 6.99 9.14 -4.67
CA PHE A 141 8.43 9.13 -4.87
C PHE A 141 8.76 8.11 -5.96
N THR A 142 9.92 8.28 -6.57
CA THR A 142 10.43 7.31 -7.55
C THR A 142 11.92 7.15 -7.38
N SER A 143 12.37 5.90 -7.26
CA SER A 143 13.80 5.61 -7.16
C SER A 143 14.43 5.70 -8.55
N LYS A 144 15.67 6.19 -8.63
CA LYS A 144 16.50 6.12 -9.86
C LYS A 144 17.56 5.03 -9.75
N SER A 145 17.79 4.45 -8.58
CA SER A 145 18.75 3.37 -8.38
C SER A 145 18.42 2.15 -9.22
N ALA A 146 19.42 1.64 -9.96
CA ALA A 146 19.28 0.42 -10.76
C ALA A 146 18.97 -0.83 -9.92
N ALA A 147 19.40 -0.84 -8.65
CA ALA A 147 19.19 -1.94 -7.72
C ALA A 147 17.82 -1.89 -7.03
N SER A 148 17.06 -0.79 -7.17
CA SER A 148 15.81 -0.59 -6.44
C SER A 148 14.61 -1.11 -7.22
N PRO A 149 13.72 -1.89 -6.60
CA PRO A 149 12.47 -2.32 -7.24
C PRO A 149 11.50 -1.14 -7.48
N ALA A 150 11.74 0.01 -6.84
CA ALA A 150 11.00 1.25 -7.08
C ALA A 150 11.44 1.99 -8.35
N ARG A 151 12.44 1.50 -9.09
CA ARG A 151 12.97 2.20 -10.25
C ARG A 151 11.93 2.38 -11.34
N GLY A 152 11.68 3.64 -11.70
CA GLY A 152 10.70 4.00 -12.74
C GLY A 152 9.26 3.63 -12.36
N LYS A 153 8.98 3.49 -11.07
CA LYS A 153 7.65 3.27 -10.51
C LYS A 153 7.30 4.43 -9.58
N PHE A 154 6.02 4.77 -9.52
CA PHE A 154 5.51 5.59 -8.44
C PHE A 154 5.33 4.72 -7.21
N VAL A 155 5.95 5.14 -6.13
CA VAL A 155 5.87 4.49 -4.83
C VAL A 155 5.57 5.54 -3.78
N ASP A 156 4.69 5.22 -2.85
CA ASP A 156 4.43 6.10 -1.73
C ASP A 156 5.52 5.99 -0.64
N ALA A 157 5.39 6.81 0.40
CA ALA A 157 6.24 6.77 1.60
C ALA A 157 6.29 5.39 2.28
N SER A 158 5.24 4.57 2.16
CA SER A 158 5.18 3.21 2.73
C SER A 158 5.82 2.14 1.83
N GLY A 159 6.26 2.51 0.62
CA GLY A 159 6.85 1.61 -0.36
C GLY A 159 5.83 0.86 -1.23
N LYS A 160 4.54 1.20 -1.18
CA LYS A 160 3.53 0.62 -2.07
C LYS A 160 3.67 1.21 -3.46
N SER A 161 3.66 0.36 -4.49
CA SER A 161 3.75 0.81 -5.87
C SER A 161 2.39 1.07 -6.50
N PHE A 162 2.29 2.18 -7.22
CA PHE A 162 1.12 2.66 -7.97
C PHE A 162 1.36 2.62 -9.48
N GLY A 163 2.27 1.75 -9.95
CA GLY A 163 2.54 1.60 -11.38
C GLY A 163 3.71 2.45 -11.87
N SER A 164 3.82 2.64 -13.19
CA SER A 164 5.00 3.26 -13.81
C SER A 164 5.05 4.77 -13.61
N ALA A 165 6.25 5.29 -13.34
CA ALA A 165 6.53 6.72 -13.26
C ALA A 165 6.20 7.49 -14.55
N ASN A 166 6.07 6.81 -15.70
CA ASN A 166 5.66 7.42 -16.95
C ASN A 166 4.13 7.54 -17.10
N SER A 167 3.37 7.16 -16.08
CA SER A 167 1.90 7.10 -16.09
C SER A 167 1.26 8.40 -15.57
N TYR A 168 1.94 9.54 -15.69
CA TYR A 168 1.34 10.84 -15.36
C TYR A 168 0.04 11.06 -16.16
N GLY A 169 -0.95 11.67 -15.53
CA GLY A 169 -2.29 11.86 -16.10
C GLY A 169 -3.16 10.60 -16.14
N ARG A 170 -2.66 9.44 -15.68
CA ARG A 170 -3.50 8.24 -15.57
C ARG A 170 -4.30 8.26 -14.28
N THR A 171 -5.52 7.78 -14.40
CA THR A 171 -6.40 7.50 -13.27
C THR A 171 -6.30 6.03 -12.90
N MET A 172 -6.26 5.73 -11.62
CA MET A 172 -6.28 4.36 -11.10
C MET A 172 -7.18 4.26 -9.88
N THR A 173 -7.65 3.05 -9.62
CA THR A 173 -8.47 2.74 -8.47
C THR A 173 -7.59 2.20 -7.35
N VAL A 174 -7.61 2.86 -6.20
CA VAL A 174 -6.85 2.45 -5.02
C VAL A 174 -7.78 2.37 -3.80
N PRO A 175 -7.53 1.43 -2.87
CA PRO A 175 -8.22 1.41 -1.58
C PRO A 175 -8.11 2.75 -0.84
N LYS A 176 -9.19 3.22 -0.21
CA LYS A 176 -9.18 4.41 0.66
C LYS A 176 -8.09 4.39 1.74
N THR A 177 -7.68 3.20 2.20
CA THR A 177 -6.59 3.06 3.18
C THR A 177 -5.24 3.54 2.66
N ASP A 178 -5.00 3.50 1.35
CA ASP A 178 -3.75 4.01 0.77
C ASP A 178 -3.72 5.54 0.70
N MET A 179 -4.90 6.16 0.71
CA MET A 179 -5.12 7.60 0.67
C MET A 179 -5.16 8.24 2.06
N ALA A 180 -5.21 7.43 3.12
CA ALA A 180 -5.16 7.89 4.50
C ALA A 180 -3.81 8.56 4.81
N PRO A 181 -3.80 9.65 5.61
CA PRO A 181 -2.57 10.28 6.07
C PRO A 181 -1.64 9.26 6.73
N LYS A 182 -0.37 9.23 6.33
CA LYS A 182 0.56 8.19 6.79
C LYS A 182 1.25 8.61 8.08
N PRO A 183 1.75 7.69 8.93
CA PRO A 183 2.56 8.12 10.06
C PRO A 183 3.79 8.89 9.57
N ALA A 184 4.20 9.89 10.34
CA ALA A 184 5.41 10.66 10.01
C ALA A 184 6.63 9.74 10.03
N THR A 185 7.56 9.91 9.10
CA THR A 185 8.83 9.17 9.14
C THR A 185 9.69 9.77 10.24
N THR A 186 9.89 9.01 11.31
CA THR A 186 10.71 9.43 12.46
C THR A 186 12.14 8.91 12.37
N ASN A 187 12.36 7.84 11.61
CA ASN A 187 13.67 7.17 11.52
C ASN A 187 14.40 7.56 10.24
N THR A 188 15.72 7.72 10.35
CA THR A 188 16.60 7.77 9.19
C THR A 188 16.83 6.37 8.63
N ILE A 189 16.97 6.30 7.32
CA ILE A 189 17.15 5.10 6.53
C ILE A 189 18.49 5.23 5.83
N THR A 190 19.23 4.12 5.79
CA THR A 190 20.50 4.03 5.05
C THR A 190 20.26 3.62 3.61
N ARG A 191 21.32 3.64 2.78
CA ARG A 191 21.25 3.29 1.36
C ARG A 191 20.47 2.00 1.11
N GLY A 192 19.51 2.04 0.19
CA GLY A 192 18.69 0.89 -0.20
C GLY A 192 17.56 0.53 0.77
N GLY A 193 17.43 1.18 1.94
CA GLY A 193 16.35 0.87 2.87
C GLY A 193 14.96 1.21 2.33
N PHE A 194 14.83 2.28 1.53
CA PHE A 194 13.59 2.58 0.80
C PHE A 194 13.25 1.47 -0.22
N GLY A 195 14.24 1.05 -1.02
CA GLY A 195 14.10 -0.08 -1.94
C GLY A 195 13.72 -1.38 -1.24
N GLN A 196 14.24 -1.63 -0.03
CA GLN A 196 13.84 -2.78 0.79
C GLN A 196 12.39 -2.68 1.29
N SER A 197 11.94 -1.50 1.73
CA SER A 197 10.54 -1.27 2.12
C SER A 197 9.60 -1.57 0.95
N VAL A 198 9.97 -1.14 -0.26
CA VAL A 198 9.24 -1.43 -1.50
C VAL A 198 9.28 -2.93 -1.82
N ALA A 199 10.43 -3.58 -1.70
CA ALA A 199 10.55 -5.03 -1.92
C ALA A 199 9.68 -5.84 -0.95
N LYS A 200 9.66 -5.44 0.33
CA LYS A 200 8.82 -6.06 1.37
C LYS A 200 7.34 -5.90 1.04
N GLN A 201 6.91 -4.69 0.66
CA GLN A 201 5.53 -4.44 0.22
C GLN A 201 5.15 -5.29 -1.00
N ALA A 202 6.01 -5.32 -2.02
CA ALA A 202 5.78 -6.14 -3.21
C ALA A 202 5.67 -7.64 -2.89
N THR A 203 6.46 -8.13 -1.93
CA THR A 203 6.40 -9.52 -1.45
C THR A 203 5.10 -9.79 -0.71
N MET A 204 4.67 -8.88 0.18
CA MET A 204 3.40 -9.01 0.91
C MET A 204 2.19 -8.99 -0.03
N GLN A 205 2.19 -8.13 -1.06
CA GLN A 205 1.16 -8.12 -2.11
C GLN A 205 1.12 -9.41 -2.93
N ARG A 206 2.27 -10.03 -3.21
CA ARG A 206 2.32 -11.34 -3.89
C ARG A 206 1.80 -12.47 -3.02
N SER A 207 2.10 -12.44 -1.72
CA SER A 207 1.62 -13.45 -0.76
C SER A 207 0.10 -13.41 -0.60
N SER A 208 -0.52 -12.23 -0.61
CA SER A 208 -1.98 -12.08 -0.58
C SER A 208 -2.67 -12.48 -1.88
N ALA A 209 -2.03 -12.27 -3.04
CA ALA A 209 -2.50 -12.80 -4.33
C ALA A 209 -2.36 -14.34 -4.41
N THR A 210 -1.31 -14.90 -3.81
CA THR A 210 -1.07 -16.35 -3.81
C THR A 210 -2.02 -17.08 -2.85
N SER A 211 -2.34 -16.50 -1.69
CA SER A 211 -3.33 -17.07 -0.75
C SER A 211 -4.75 -17.08 -1.33
N SER A 212 -5.10 -16.10 -2.18
CA SER A 212 -6.38 -16.05 -2.90
C SER A 212 -6.43 -16.98 -4.13
N SER A 213 -5.29 -17.44 -4.64
CA SER A 213 -5.22 -18.46 -5.71
C SER A 213 -5.22 -19.91 -5.19
N ARG A 214 -4.92 -20.14 -3.90
CA ARG A 214 -4.95 -21.48 -3.28
C ARG A 214 -6.32 -21.88 -2.74
N SER A 215 -7.28 -20.95 -2.64
CA SER A 215 -8.65 -21.22 -2.22
C SER A 215 -9.58 -21.69 -3.37
N SER A 216 -9.09 -21.78 -4.61
CA SER A 216 -9.90 -22.17 -5.79
C SER A 216 -9.50 -23.49 -6.46
N SER A 217 -8.65 -24.33 -5.86
CA SER A 217 -8.30 -25.64 -6.44
C SER A 217 -8.08 -26.75 -5.40
N SER A 218 -9.18 -27.33 -4.91
CA SER A 218 -9.15 -28.62 -4.22
C SER A 218 -10.49 -29.37 -4.35
N SER A 219 -10.97 -29.59 -5.58
CA SER A 219 -11.87 -30.71 -5.88
C SER A 219 -11.03 -31.90 -6.34
N ARG A 220 -10.46 -32.63 -5.36
CA ARG A 220 -9.81 -33.92 -5.63
C ARG A 220 -10.89 -34.96 -5.94
N SER A 221 -11.11 -35.19 -7.23
CA SER A 221 -11.75 -36.39 -7.76
C SER A 221 -10.90 -37.60 -7.36
N PHE A 222 -11.47 -38.53 -6.59
CA PHE A 222 -10.97 -39.89 -6.47
C PHE A 222 -12.02 -40.80 -7.09
N GLY A 223 -11.72 -41.26 -8.31
CA GLY A 223 -12.34 -42.43 -8.91
C GLY A 223 -11.76 -43.70 -8.28
N GLY A 224 -12.63 -44.68 -8.10
CA GLY A 224 -12.36 -46.01 -7.55
C GLY A 224 -13.67 -46.70 -7.26
#